data_AF-A0A521BVJ7-F1
#
_entry.id   AF-A0A521BVJ7-F1
#
_cell.length_a   1.000
_cell.length_b   1.000
_cell.length_c   1.000
_cell.angle_alpha   90.00
_cell.angle_beta   90.00
_cell.angle_gamma   90.00
#
_symmetry.space_group_name_H-M   'P 1'
#
loop_
_entity.id
_entity.type
_entity.pdbx_description
1 polymer ?
#
loop_
_entity_poly.entity_id
_entity_poly.type
_entity_poly.pdbx_seq_one_letter_code
_entity_poly.pdbx_strand_id
1 'polypeptide(L)'
;MPSRKEVLKMLSVLPLGAAAGSRLAKGEGMKGDGSILSASGLSTRAMGDEAFRRIGVEPVINCRGTFTIIGGSLERPQVREAMEAASQSYVQYDELAEGIGERLGELTGAEWGMVSAGCAAAMKHATAACVTGGNPEKLIRIPDLTGFNKTEVIIPRHSRNAYDHAVRNIGVDVITVDSEEEFKLALSSRTAMIYLLAGRTGPLGLKNVAKIAADYEVPVLVDAAAEDLTVPNAHLRDGATMVCYSGGKALRGPQCAGLLLGPKNLMQAAWQASSPHHGPGRDNKVGREEMMGMLAAVEAWVKIDHTKEWETWLSWLDTIENRVSDISGINTLIEEPTIPGMSHPGETAPISNHSPRLEIHWDPDRFHIGGQELAEKMARTKPRIVVGSGNDSDSGSTYISITAWMMQPDDAEVVADRIHELLSQKRSPKSTEKESPAATLTGRWKVDMQYYAGTSEHVFYIEQQDENWVEGAHQGDFSVRDIAGTIEGNTVKLLSTERRPGDRVMNIFTGTVSRDGNKISGEVFLGEYLTAKFEAKRQEKSNDREPIMVPQGPPLAT
;
A
#
# COMPACT_ATOMS: atom_id res chain seq x y z
N MET A 1 50.26 -12.65 12.41
CA MET A 1 49.82 -12.03 11.14
C MET A 1 50.83 -12.36 10.06
N PRO A 2 50.50 -13.19 9.05
CA PRO A 2 51.32 -13.34 7.86
C PRO A 2 51.05 -12.19 6.87
N SER A 3 52.07 -11.79 6.13
CA SER A 3 52.09 -10.54 5.35
C SER A 3 51.46 -10.67 3.95
N ARG A 4 50.93 -9.55 3.45
CA ARG A 4 50.19 -9.30 2.20
C ARG A 4 50.85 -9.74 0.88
N LYS A 5 52.00 -10.42 0.88
CA LYS A 5 52.76 -10.76 -0.33
C LYS A 5 52.69 -12.22 -0.80
N GLU A 6 52.00 -13.09 -0.08
CA GLU A 6 51.92 -14.53 -0.42
C GLU A 6 50.55 -14.99 -0.98
N VAL A 7 49.56 -14.11 -1.07
CA VAL A 7 48.20 -14.47 -1.54
C VAL A 7 47.98 -14.17 -3.04
N LEU A 8 48.96 -13.59 -3.75
CA LEU A 8 48.83 -13.13 -5.14
C LEU A 8 49.56 -14.00 -6.18
N LYS A 9 49.62 -15.33 -5.99
CA LYS A 9 50.29 -16.24 -6.95
C LYS A 9 49.54 -17.52 -7.32
N MET A 10 48.23 -17.58 -7.13
CA MET A 10 47.42 -18.66 -7.71
C MET A 10 46.18 -18.07 -8.40
N LEU A 11 46.23 -18.07 -9.73
CA LEU A 11 45.15 -18.41 -10.67
C LEU A 11 45.39 -17.68 -11.99
N SER A 12 46.26 -18.25 -12.81
CA SER A 12 46.41 -17.88 -14.21
C SER A 12 46.64 -19.15 -15.04
N VAL A 13 45.58 -19.88 -15.38
CA VAL A 13 45.55 -20.75 -16.55
C VAL A 13 44.11 -20.85 -17.07
N LEU A 14 43.84 -20.16 -18.17
CA LEU A 14 42.75 -20.46 -19.10
C LEU A 14 43.23 -21.53 -20.09
N PRO A 15 42.32 -22.33 -20.66
CA PRO A 15 42.45 -22.67 -22.06
C PRO A 15 41.20 -22.31 -22.88
N LEU A 16 41.46 -21.72 -24.04
CA LEU A 16 40.55 -21.55 -25.18
C LEU A 16 40.35 -22.90 -25.89
N GLY A 17 39.12 -23.18 -26.33
CA GLY A 17 38.81 -24.26 -27.26
C GLY A 17 37.32 -24.37 -27.58
N ALA A 18 36.95 -23.96 -28.80
CA ALA A 18 35.59 -24.00 -29.34
C ALA A 18 35.26 -25.37 -29.99
N ALA A 19 33.98 -25.77 -29.95
CA ALA A 19 33.15 -26.25 -31.08
C ALA A 19 32.18 -27.40 -30.74
N ALA A 20 30.91 -27.14 -31.06
CA ALA A 20 29.85 -28.05 -31.57
C ALA A 20 29.47 -29.33 -30.80
N GLY A 21 28.20 -29.39 -30.38
CA GLY A 21 27.54 -30.64 -30.01
C GLY A 21 26.16 -30.42 -29.39
N SER A 22 25.13 -30.31 -30.22
CA SER A 22 23.73 -30.39 -29.80
C SER A 22 23.39 -31.79 -29.30
N ARG A 23 23.05 -31.93 -28.01
CA ARG A 23 22.18 -33.01 -27.51
C ARG A 23 21.35 -32.54 -26.31
N LEU A 24 20.05 -32.71 -26.47
CA LEU A 24 19.03 -32.70 -25.42
C LEU A 24 19.39 -33.73 -24.33
N ALA A 25 19.24 -33.34 -23.06
CA ALA A 25 18.27 -33.92 -22.11
C ALA A 25 18.75 -33.86 -20.64
N LYS A 26 17.75 -33.71 -19.77
CA LYS A 26 17.68 -33.97 -18.33
C LYS A 26 18.12 -32.85 -17.39
N GLY A 27 17.11 -32.37 -16.67
CA GLY A 27 17.29 -31.58 -15.46
C GLY A 27 17.97 -32.39 -14.38
N GLU A 28 19.00 -31.80 -13.82
CA GLU A 28 19.52 -32.06 -12.49
C GLU A 28 19.67 -30.71 -11.80
N GLY A 29 19.33 -30.68 -10.50
CA GLY A 29 19.17 -29.48 -9.71
C GLY A 29 20.42 -28.60 -9.73
N MET A 30 20.27 -27.41 -10.29
CA MET A 30 21.27 -26.36 -10.21
C MET A 30 21.12 -25.68 -8.85
N LYS A 31 22.01 -26.00 -7.90
CA LYS A 31 22.31 -25.08 -6.80
C LYS A 31 22.97 -23.86 -7.45
N GLY A 32 22.18 -22.81 -7.69
CA GLY A 32 22.68 -21.55 -8.21
C GLY A 32 23.74 -20.97 -7.27
N ASP A 33 24.83 -20.46 -7.83
CA ASP A 33 25.89 -19.74 -7.13
C ASP A 33 25.45 -18.38 -6.58
N GLY A 34 24.16 -18.04 -6.68
CA GLY A 34 23.58 -16.77 -6.26
C GLY A 34 23.86 -15.60 -7.19
N SER A 35 24.54 -15.81 -8.33
CA SER A 35 24.78 -14.74 -9.30
C SER A 35 23.50 -14.36 -10.05
N ILE A 36 23.20 -13.06 -10.17
CA ILE A 36 21.98 -12.52 -10.81
C ILE A 36 22.25 -12.03 -12.25
N LEU A 37 23.51 -11.94 -12.67
CA LEU A 37 23.89 -11.28 -13.93
C LEU A 37 23.69 -12.19 -15.16
N SER A 38 23.09 -11.65 -16.24
CA SER A 38 23.00 -12.31 -17.55
C SER A 38 24.06 -11.77 -18.51
N ALA A 39 24.58 -12.64 -19.39
CA ALA A 39 25.64 -12.28 -20.34
C ALA A 39 25.13 -11.61 -21.63
N SER A 40 23.80 -11.55 -21.85
CA SER A 40 23.20 -11.22 -23.16
C SER A 40 22.68 -9.79 -23.33
N GLY A 41 22.69 -8.95 -22.29
CA GLY A 41 22.27 -7.54 -22.35
C GLY A 41 20.78 -7.27 -22.60
N LEU A 42 20.04 -8.21 -23.20
CA LEU A 42 18.59 -8.15 -23.38
C LEU A 42 17.90 -8.84 -22.19
N SER A 43 16.99 -8.16 -21.49
CA SER A 43 16.22 -8.71 -20.36
C SER A 43 14.90 -9.32 -20.83
N THR A 44 14.54 -10.53 -20.36
CA THR A 44 13.24 -11.17 -20.61
C THR A 44 12.53 -11.43 -19.28
N ARG A 45 11.19 -11.56 -19.32
CA ARG A 45 10.40 -11.98 -18.15
C ARG A 45 10.94 -13.25 -17.50
N ALA A 46 11.30 -14.25 -18.31
CA ALA A 46 11.87 -15.51 -17.83
C ALA A 46 13.18 -15.30 -17.04
N MET A 47 14.04 -14.37 -17.45
CA MET A 47 15.25 -14.02 -16.70
C MET A 47 14.92 -13.31 -15.38
N GLY A 48 13.95 -12.41 -15.36
CA GLY A 48 13.48 -11.75 -14.13
C GLY A 48 12.89 -12.74 -13.13
N ASP A 49 12.02 -13.64 -13.60
CA ASP A 49 11.44 -14.70 -12.79
C ASP A 49 12.52 -15.60 -12.16
N GLU A 50 13.51 -16.00 -12.97
CA GLU A 50 14.62 -16.82 -12.50
C GLU A 50 15.50 -16.08 -11.47
N ALA A 51 15.70 -14.77 -11.63
CA ALA A 51 16.41 -13.96 -10.64
C ALA A 51 15.73 -14.02 -9.26
N PHE A 52 14.40 -13.95 -9.20
CA PHE A 52 13.66 -14.14 -7.95
C PHE A 52 13.75 -15.59 -7.44
N ARG A 53 13.61 -16.59 -8.31
CA ARG A 53 13.68 -18.01 -7.91
C ARG A 53 15.04 -18.40 -7.34
N ARG A 54 16.14 -17.82 -7.84
CA ARG A 54 17.51 -18.05 -7.32
C ARG A 54 17.66 -17.68 -5.85
N ILE A 55 16.86 -16.74 -5.34
CA ILE A 55 16.83 -16.37 -3.91
C ILE A 55 15.64 -17.00 -3.16
N GLY A 56 14.98 -18.00 -3.74
CA GLY A 56 13.87 -18.72 -3.12
C GLY A 56 12.52 -18.00 -3.17
N VAL A 57 12.39 -16.94 -3.97
CA VAL A 57 11.16 -16.17 -4.14
C VAL A 57 10.46 -16.63 -5.41
N GLU A 58 9.21 -17.11 -5.28
CA GLU A 58 8.39 -17.45 -6.45
C GLU A 58 7.63 -16.19 -6.94
N PRO A 59 7.78 -15.80 -8.21
CA PRO A 59 7.01 -14.71 -8.82
C PRO A 59 5.50 -14.95 -8.79
N VAL A 60 4.74 -13.86 -8.98
CA VAL A 60 3.28 -13.88 -9.03
C VAL A 60 2.76 -13.21 -10.29
N ILE A 61 1.60 -13.65 -10.79
CA ILE A 61 0.81 -12.91 -11.77
C ILE A 61 -0.07 -11.90 -11.02
N ASN A 62 0.04 -10.63 -11.39
CA ASN A 62 -0.67 -9.54 -10.73
C ASN A 62 -2.01 -9.25 -11.42
N CYS A 63 -3.09 -9.75 -10.84
CA CYS A 63 -4.48 -9.48 -11.22
C CYS A 63 -5.21 -8.60 -10.20
N ARG A 64 -4.45 -7.95 -9.29
CA ARG A 64 -4.99 -7.20 -8.15
C ARG A 64 -4.86 -5.69 -8.30
N GLY A 65 -3.85 -5.23 -9.05
CA GLY A 65 -3.55 -3.82 -9.27
C GLY A 65 -2.23 -3.40 -8.62
N THR A 66 -2.06 -2.11 -8.34
CA THR A 66 -0.76 -1.49 -8.02
C THR A 66 -0.39 -1.55 -6.53
N PHE A 67 -0.66 -2.69 -5.88
CA PHE A 67 -0.34 -2.88 -4.47
C PHE A 67 1.17 -3.03 -4.25
N THR A 68 1.73 -2.26 -3.31
CA THR A 68 3.18 -2.24 -3.05
C THR A 68 3.72 -3.59 -2.58
N ILE A 69 2.95 -4.37 -1.81
CA ILE A 69 3.36 -5.68 -1.31
C ILE A 69 3.70 -6.70 -2.42
N ILE A 70 3.20 -6.46 -3.64
CA ILE A 70 3.46 -7.26 -4.84
C ILE A 70 4.25 -6.49 -5.92
N GLY A 71 4.87 -5.36 -5.55
CA GLY A 71 5.76 -4.60 -6.43
C GLY A 71 5.10 -3.49 -7.26
N GLY A 72 3.81 -3.21 -7.07
CA GLY A 72 3.08 -2.17 -7.80
C GLY A 72 2.99 -2.44 -9.30
N SER A 73 3.43 -1.48 -10.11
CA SER A 73 3.39 -1.58 -11.57
C SER A 73 4.72 -2.03 -12.17
N LEU A 74 4.65 -2.73 -13.30
CA LEU A 74 5.83 -2.93 -14.16
C LEU A 74 6.09 -1.68 -15.00
N GLU A 75 7.34 -1.22 -14.96
CA GLU A 75 7.84 -0.06 -15.72
C GLU A 75 7.55 -0.19 -17.22
N ARG A 76 7.25 0.93 -17.89
CA ARG A 76 7.15 0.95 -19.35
C ARG A 76 8.54 0.73 -20.00
N PRO A 77 8.61 0.19 -21.23
CA PRO A 77 9.90 0.01 -21.91
C PRO A 77 10.75 1.29 -22.00
N GLN A 78 10.12 2.43 -22.26
CA GLN A 78 10.76 3.75 -22.34
C GLN A 78 11.40 4.18 -21.01
N VAL A 79 10.78 3.78 -19.90
CA VAL A 79 11.28 4.08 -18.55
C VAL A 79 12.57 3.31 -18.28
N ARG A 80 12.57 2.00 -18.55
CA ARG A 80 13.77 1.15 -18.41
C ARG A 80 14.92 1.62 -19.31
N GLU A 81 14.61 1.99 -20.55
CA GLU A 81 15.60 2.52 -21.49
C GLU A 81 16.22 3.82 -20.98
N ALA A 82 15.40 4.76 -20.48
CA ALA A 82 15.89 6.01 -19.92
C ALA A 82 16.75 5.80 -18.66
N MET A 83 16.33 4.88 -17.77
CA MET A 83 17.09 4.54 -16.56
C MET A 83 18.45 3.92 -16.91
N GLU A 84 18.49 2.97 -17.84
CA GLU A 84 19.74 2.36 -18.30
C GLU A 84 20.67 3.41 -18.91
N ALA A 85 20.16 4.26 -19.81
CA ALA A 85 20.96 5.31 -20.43
C ALA A 85 21.51 6.31 -19.40
N ALA A 86 20.68 6.76 -18.45
CA ALA A 86 21.07 7.69 -17.39
C ALA A 86 22.10 7.09 -16.43
N SER A 87 22.11 5.76 -16.25
CA SER A 87 23.06 5.09 -15.37
C SER A 87 24.51 5.21 -15.83
N GLN A 88 24.73 5.55 -17.11
CA GLN A 88 26.06 5.58 -17.75
C GLN A 88 26.76 6.96 -17.70
N SER A 89 26.13 8.00 -17.10
CA SER A 89 26.67 9.38 -17.12
C SER A 89 26.57 10.10 -15.77
N TYR A 90 27.53 10.97 -15.45
CA TYR A 90 27.46 11.84 -14.27
C TYR A 90 26.86 13.20 -14.62
N VAL A 91 26.09 13.79 -13.70
CA VAL A 91 25.45 15.11 -13.85
C VAL A 91 25.42 15.85 -12.51
N GLN A 92 25.30 17.18 -12.55
CA GLN A 92 24.98 18.00 -11.38
C GLN A 92 23.45 17.96 -11.15
N TYR A 93 23.01 17.70 -9.93
CA TYR A 93 21.60 17.36 -9.64
C TYR A 93 20.64 18.57 -9.68
N ASP A 94 21.10 19.78 -9.41
CA ASP A 94 20.30 21.00 -9.55
C ASP A 94 20.10 21.36 -11.01
N GLU A 95 21.12 21.19 -11.86
CA GLU A 95 21.00 21.31 -13.32
C GLU A 95 20.03 20.26 -13.88
N LEU A 96 20.12 19.02 -13.38
CA LEU A 96 19.18 17.95 -13.73
C LEU A 96 17.75 18.29 -13.31
N ALA A 97 17.56 18.77 -12.07
CA ALA A 97 16.26 19.15 -11.55
C ALA A 97 15.66 20.32 -12.34
N GLU A 98 16.45 21.32 -12.72
CA GLU A 98 16.01 22.44 -13.56
C GLU A 98 15.51 21.94 -14.92
N GLY A 99 16.29 21.13 -15.63
CA GLY A 99 15.90 20.60 -16.94
C GLY A 99 14.68 19.68 -16.88
N ILE A 100 14.59 18.80 -15.86
CA ILE A 100 13.43 17.94 -15.67
C ILE A 100 12.20 18.77 -15.34
N GLY A 101 12.31 19.76 -14.45
CA GLY A 101 11.16 20.49 -13.97
C GLY A 101 10.54 21.42 -15.01
N GLU A 102 11.36 22.05 -15.86
CA GLU A 102 10.87 22.79 -17.04
C GLU A 102 10.12 21.84 -17.99
N ARG A 103 10.71 20.68 -18.29
CA ARG A 103 10.11 19.71 -19.20
C ARG A 103 8.79 19.14 -18.67
N LEU A 104 8.71 18.86 -17.37
CA LEU A 104 7.46 18.42 -16.74
C LEU A 104 6.39 19.51 -16.81
N GLY A 105 6.77 20.79 -16.65
CA GLY A 105 5.86 21.92 -16.85
C GLY A 105 5.27 21.95 -18.27
N GLU A 106 6.13 21.85 -19.28
CA GLU A 106 5.71 21.78 -20.70
C GLU A 106 4.72 20.64 -20.98
N LEU A 107 4.97 19.45 -20.43
CA LEU A 107 4.17 18.25 -20.70
C LEU A 107 2.82 18.23 -19.97
N THR A 108 2.75 18.82 -18.78
CA THR A 108 1.60 18.68 -17.87
C THR A 108 0.70 19.92 -17.84
N GLY A 109 1.23 21.06 -18.27
CA GLY A 109 0.61 22.37 -18.12
C GLY A 109 0.75 22.99 -16.72
N ALA A 110 1.53 22.36 -15.82
CA ALA A 110 1.97 22.98 -14.58
C ALA A 110 3.06 24.04 -14.86
N GLU A 111 3.28 24.96 -13.91
CA GLU A 111 4.39 25.92 -14.04
C GLU A 111 5.75 25.23 -13.97
N TRP A 112 5.88 24.21 -13.10
CA TRP A 112 7.09 23.42 -12.93
C TRP A 112 6.78 22.06 -12.28
N GLY A 113 7.73 21.11 -12.35
CA GLY A 113 7.56 19.78 -11.75
C GLY A 113 8.83 19.24 -11.07
N MET A 114 8.64 18.41 -10.05
CA MET A 114 9.73 17.78 -9.28
C MET A 114 9.53 16.27 -9.25
N VAL A 115 10.63 15.51 -9.41
CA VAL A 115 10.65 14.08 -9.13
C VAL A 115 11.10 13.82 -7.69
N SER A 116 10.41 12.92 -6.99
CA SER A 116 10.67 12.54 -5.60
C SER A 116 10.81 11.03 -5.42
N ALA A 117 11.32 10.58 -4.28
CA ALA A 117 11.33 9.15 -3.89
C ALA A 117 9.93 8.67 -3.44
N GLY A 118 9.01 8.55 -4.40
CA GLY A 118 7.62 8.17 -4.19
C GLY A 118 6.72 9.37 -3.91
N CYS A 119 5.40 9.15 -3.99
CA CYS A 119 4.40 10.19 -3.73
C CYS A 119 4.46 10.69 -2.27
N ALA A 120 4.76 9.80 -1.31
CA ALA A 120 4.98 10.17 0.09
C ALA A 120 6.14 11.16 0.26
N ALA A 121 7.25 10.99 -0.46
CA ALA A 121 8.32 11.98 -0.44
C ALA A 121 7.86 13.33 -1.03
N ALA A 122 7.08 13.33 -2.12
CA ALA A 122 6.49 14.55 -2.66
C ALA A 122 5.64 15.28 -1.61
N MET A 123 4.77 14.57 -0.89
CA MET A 123 3.98 15.14 0.21
C MET A 123 4.85 15.75 1.31
N LYS A 124 5.91 15.05 1.72
CA LYS A 124 6.86 15.50 2.74
C LYS A 124 7.62 16.76 2.28
N HIS A 125 8.13 16.78 1.04
CA HIS A 125 8.84 17.92 0.48
C HIS A 125 7.93 19.14 0.28
N ALA A 126 6.70 18.94 -0.19
CA ALA A 126 5.68 19.99 -0.30
C ALA A 126 5.35 20.60 1.07
N THR A 127 5.19 19.75 2.10
CA THR A 127 4.96 20.21 3.47
C THR A 127 6.16 21.02 3.99
N ALA A 128 7.39 20.53 3.79
CA ALA A 128 8.61 21.25 4.19
C ALA A 128 8.74 22.60 3.45
N ALA A 129 8.40 22.65 2.17
CA ALA A 129 8.38 23.89 1.38
C ALA A 129 7.42 24.92 1.98
N CYS A 130 6.20 24.50 2.33
CA CYS A 130 5.18 25.40 2.92
C CYS A 130 5.55 25.88 4.33
N VAL A 131 6.21 25.03 5.13
CA VAL A 131 6.64 25.37 6.50
C VAL A 131 7.85 26.32 6.50
N THR A 132 8.82 26.08 5.60
CA THR A 132 10.10 26.79 5.63
C THR A 132 10.20 27.95 4.65
N GLY A 133 9.40 27.94 3.58
CA GLY A 133 9.55 28.85 2.44
C GLY A 133 10.88 28.67 1.70
N GLY A 134 11.51 27.49 1.81
CA GLY A 134 12.83 27.22 1.22
C GLY A 134 14.02 27.75 2.03
N ASN A 135 13.82 28.24 3.26
CA ASN A 135 14.91 28.72 4.12
C ASN A 135 15.73 27.53 4.70
N PRO A 136 17.03 27.39 4.38
CA PRO A 136 17.86 26.28 4.87
C PRO A 136 18.06 26.25 6.39
N GLU A 137 18.09 27.40 7.07
CA GLU A 137 18.22 27.46 8.53
C GLU A 137 16.98 26.89 9.22
N LYS A 138 15.80 27.04 8.60
CA LYS A 138 14.57 26.39 9.05
C LYS A 138 14.58 24.91 8.71
N LEU A 139 15.03 24.52 7.52
CA LEU A 139 15.05 23.13 7.10
C LEU A 139 15.83 22.23 8.06
N ILE A 140 17.00 22.66 8.53
CA ILE A 140 17.83 21.87 9.46
C ILE A 140 17.23 21.72 10.87
N ARG A 141 16.15 22.44 11.20
CA ARG A 141 15.46 22.35 12.49
C ARG A 141 14.28 21.38 12.49
N ILE A 142 13.75 21.04 11.30
CA ILE A 142 12.70 20.02 11.17
C ILE A 142 13.20 18.70 11.79
N PRO A 143 12.41 18.03 12.66
CA PRO A 143 10.97 18.25 12.91
C PRO A 143 10.62 19.18 14.09
N ASP A 144 11.57 19.82 14.76
CA ASP A 144 11.26 20.80 15.80
C ASP A 144 10.91 22.16 15.19
N LEU A 145 9.60 22.44 15.14
CA LEU A 145 9.05 23.68 14.59
C LEU A 145 8.97 24.83 15.62
N THR A 146 9.59 24.69 16.80
CA THR A 146 9.56 25.74 17.83
C THR A 146 10.08 27.08 17.29
N GLY A 147 9.25 28.12 17.35
CA GLY A 147 9.57 29.47 16.84
C GLY A 147 9.29 29.67 15.34
N PHE A 148 8.64 28.71 14.68
CA PHE A 148 8.18 28.87 13.30
C PHE A 148 6.80 29.53 13.28
N ASN A 149 6.51 30.28 12.21
CA ASN A 149 5.21 30.90 12.03
C ASN A 149 4.17 29.94 11.45
N LYS A 150 4.61 28.91 10.72
CA LYS A 150 3.77 27.94 10.00
C LYS A 150 4.02 26.56 10.60
N THR A 151 3.03 26.03 11.31
CA THR A 151 3.18 24.80 12.12
C THR A 151 2.00 23.85 12.00
N GLU A 152 0.92 24.23 11.32
CA GLU A 152 -0.31 23.44 11.24
C GLU A 152 -0.60 23.01 9.79
N VAL A 153 -1.09 21.79 9.61
CA VAL A 153 -1.68 21.33 8.35
C VAL A 153 -3.11 20.90 8.59
N ILE A 154 -4.04 21.45 7.81
CA ILE A 154 -5.46 21.09 7.92
C ILE A 154 -5.75 19.91 7.00
N ILE A 155 -6.40 18.88 7.53
CA ILE A 155 -6.76 17.68 6.77
C ILE A 155 -8.21 17.29 7.08
N PRO A 156 -9.13 17.30 6.10
CA PRO A 156 -10.46 16.74 6.29
C PRO A 156 -10.40 15.28 6.75
N ARG A 157 -11.31 14.86 7.64
CA ARG A 157 -11.29 13.49 8.19
C ARG A 157 -11.28 12.41 7.12
N HIS A 158 -12.01 12.63 6.04
CA HIS A 158 -12.10 11.69 4.92
C HIS A 158 -10.81 11.59 4.08
N SER A 159 -9.89 12.56 4.21
CA SER A 159 -8.57 12.56 3.59
C SER A 159 -7.49 11.96 4.50
N ARG A 160 -7.77 11.74 5.79
CA ARG A 160 -6.84 11.07 6.71
C ARG A 160 -6.61 9.62 6.25
N ASN A 161 -5.35 9.27 6.00
CA ASN A 161 -4.92 7.93 5.58
C ASN A 161 -3.49 7.66 6.09
N ALA A 162 -2.97 6.44 5.92
CA ALA A 162 -1.65 6.07 6.44
C ALA A 162 -0.49 6.86 5.81
N TYR A 163 -0.70 7.46 4.63
CA TYR A 163 0.31 8.24 3.93
C TYR A 163 0.45 9.67 4.44
N ASP A 164 -0.53 10.19 5.18
CA ASP A 164 -0.41 11.49 5.87
C ASP A 164 0.72 11.50 6.93
N HIS A 165 1.28 10.34 7.25
CA HIS A 165 2.50 10.21 8.03
C HIS A 165 3.67 10.98 7.40
N ALA A 166 3.72 11.07 6.07
CA ALA A 166 4.72 11.87 5.36
C ALA A 166 4.62 13.37 5.69
N VAL A 167 3.40 13.88 5.87
CA VAL A 167 3.13 15.25 6.31
C VAL A 167 3.55 15.42 7.78
N ARG A 168 3.14 14.48 8.65
CA ARG A 168 3.46 14.49 10.09
C ARG A 168 4.96 14.42 10.37
N ASN A 169 5.75 13.77 9.52
CA ASN A 169 7.21 13.69 9.65
C ASN A 169 7.92 15.05 9.61
N ILE A 170 7.25 16.12 9.16
CA ILE A 170 7.78 17.49 9.22
C ILE A 170 7.64 18.12 10.62
N GLY A 171 6.88 17.49 11.52
CA GLY A 171 6.64 18.00 12.87
C GLY A 171 5.46 18.98 12.97
N VAL A 172 4.62 19.02 11.95
CA VAL A 172 3.40 19.84 11.94
C VAL A 172 2.30 19.24 12.81
N ASP A 173 1.48 20.11 13.40
CA ASP A 173 0.23 19.71 14.04
C ASP A 173 -0.85 19.50 12.96
N VAL A 174 -1.45 18.31 12.96
CA VAL A 174 -2.54 17.99 12.03
C VAL A 174 -3.88 18.37 12.63
N ILE A 175 -4.51 19.40 12.07
CA ILE A 175 -5.84 19.85 12.45
C ILE A 175 -6.87 19.10 11.58
N THR A 176 -7.64 18.22 12.19
CA THR A 176 -8.65 17.43 11.47
C THR A 176 -10.02 18.09 11.57
N VAL A 177 -10.70 18.22 10.43
CA VAL A 177 -12.01 18.87 10.32
C VAL A 177 -13.02 17.94 9.65
N ASP A 178 -14.29 18.07 10.05
CA ASP A 178 -15.40 17.24 9.60
C ASP A 178 -16.49 18.05 8.85
N SER A 179 -16.48 19.39 8.94
CA SER A 179 -17.42 20.27 8.22
C SER A 179 -16.75 21.51 7.58
N GLU A 180 -17.48 22.21 6.71
CA GLU A 180 -17.01 23.48 6.11
C GLU A 180 -16.84 24.58 7.18
N GLU A 181 -17.71 24.62 8.19
CA GLU A 181 -17.61 25.55 9.31
C GLU A 181 -16.35 25.30 10.14
N GLU A 182 -16.07 24.04 10.49
CA GLU A 182 -14.82 23.68 11.18
C GLU A 182 -13.60 24.00 10.33
N PHE A 183 -13.65 23.73 9.02
CA PHE A 183 -12.59 24.08 8.09
C PHE A 183 -12.28 25.58 8.09
N LYS A 184 -13.31 26.43 8.02
CA LYS A 184 -13.15 27.89 8.11
C LYS A 184 -12.58 28.35 9.45
N LEU A 185 -13.00 27.73 10.55
CA LEU A 185 -12.51 28.05 11.91
C LEU A 185 -11.06 27.59 12.14
N ALA A 186 -10.63 26.52 11.46
CA ALA A 186 -9.29 25.97 11.57
C ALA A 186 -8.22 26.80 10.83
N LEU A 187 -8.62 27.60 9.85
CA LEU A 187 -7.70 28.47 9.10
C LEU A 187 -7.12 29.57 9.99
N SER A 188 -5.80 29.65 10.05
CA SER A 188 -5.10 30.62 10.88
C SER A 188 -3.78 31.07 10.26
N SER A 189 -3.13 32.05 10.89
CA SER A 189 -1.77 32.45 10.50
C SER A 189 -0.74 31.31 10.61
N ARG A 190 -1.02 30.28 11.44
CA ARG A 190 -0.18 29.09 11.62
C ARG A 190 -0.37 28.02 10.56
N THR A 191 -1.45 28.08 9.79
CA THR A 191 -1.73 27.10 8.74
C THR A 191 -0.70 27.20 7.62
N ALA A 192 0.10 26.16 7.45
CA ALA A 192 1.13 26.02 6.43
C ALA A 192 0.54 25.55 5.09
N MET A 193 -0.37 24.58 5.15
CA MET A 193 -0.89 23.86 3.99
C MET A 193 -2.23 23.21 4.32
N ILE A 194 -3.05 22.95 3.31
CA ILE A 194 -4.20 22.05 3.38
C ILE A 194 -3.88 20.81 2.57
N TYR A 195 -4.13 19.63 3.12
CA TYR A 195 -3.92 18.36 2.43
C TYR A 195 -5.26 17.68 2.12
N LEU A 196 -5.44 17.28 0.87
CA LEU A 196 -6.60 16.55 0.39
C LEU A 196 -6.18 15.25 -0.30
N LEU A 197 -6.84 14.15 0.06
CA LEU A 197 -6.83 12.95 -0.77
C LEU A 197 -7.76 13.18 -1.96
N ALA A 198 -7.29 12.86 -3.16
CA ALA A 198 -8.06 13.06 -4.38
C ALA A 198 -9.33 12.16 -4.45
N GLY A 199 -10.21 12.44 -5.43
CA GLY A 199 -11.43 11.67 -5.69
C GLY A 199 -12.68 12.04 -4.87
N ARG A 200 -12.64 13.03 -3.96
CA ARG A 200 -13.78 13.43 -3.12
C ARG A 200 -14.46 14.71 -3.60
N THR A 201 -15.80 14.73 -3.57
CA THR A 201 -16.65 15.91 -3.83
C THR A 201 -17.42 16.32 -2.58
N GLY A 202 -18.16 17.43 -2.64
CA GLY A 202 -18.95 17.96 -1.52
C GLY A 202 -18.32 19.19 -0.84
N PRO A 203 -18.80 19.59 0.35
CA PRO A 203 -18.36 20.82 1.02
C PRO A 203 -16.85 20.90 1.26
N LEU A 204 -16.23 19.76 1.60
CA LEU A 204 -14.79 19.63 1.77
C LEU A 204 -14.07 19.03 0.55
N GLY A 205 -14.70 19.06 -0.63
CA GLY A 205 -14.07 18.69 -1.90
C GLY A 205 -13.18 19.80 -2.46
N LEU A 206 -12.25 19.43 -3.36
CA LEU A 206 -11.17 20.30 -3.86
C LEU A 206 -11.63 21.71 -4.26
N LYS A 207 -12.62 21.84 -5.14
CA LYS A 207 -13.07 23.16 -5.64
C LYS A 207 -13.55 24.09 -4.53
N ASN A 208 -14.27 23.55 -3.54
CA ASN A 208 -14.82 24.34 -2.44
C ASN A 208 -13.72 24.72 -1.45
N VAL A 209 -12.86 23.76 -1.09
CA VAL A 209 -11.71 23.98 -0.22
C VAL A 209 -10.75 24.99 -0.83
N ALA A 210 -10.38 24.83 -2.10
CA ALA A 210 -9.48 25.74 -2.80
C ALA A 210 -10.03 27.17 -2.86
N LYS A 211 -11.32 27.33 -3.12
CA LYS A 211 -11.98 28.63 -3.12
C LYS A 211 -11.84 29.35 -1.77
N ILE A 212 -12.11 28.64 -0.67
CA ILE A 212 -12.01 29.21 0.68
C ILE A 212 -10.54 29.46 1.04
N ALA A 213 -9.64 28.52 0.73
CA ALA A 213 -8.22 28.62 1.03
C ALA A 213 -7.53 29.82 0.36
N ALA A 214 -7.99 30.19 -0.85
CA ALA A 214 -7.49 31.33 -1.59
C ALA A 214 -7.66 32.65 -0.81
N ASP A 215 -8.76 32.83 -0.07
CA ASP A 215 -9.00 34.03 0.76
C ASP A 215 -7.99 34.18 1.91
N TYR A 216 -7.28 33.10 2.27
CA TYR A 216 -6.29 33.04 3.35
C TYR A 216 -4.85 32.84 2.84
N GLU A 217 -4.64 32.80 1.51
CA GLU A 217 -3.35 32.54 0.89
C GLU A 217 -2.68 31.23 1.38
N VAL A 218 -3.49 30.20 1.67
CA VAL A 218 -2.99 28.90 2.14
C VAL A 218 -2.93 27.92 0.96
N PRO A 219 -1.77 27.28 0.69
CA PRO A 219 -1.64 26.34 -0.42
C PRO A 219 -2.40 25.04 -0.16
N VAL A 220 -3.03 24.51 -1.20
CA VAL A 220 -3.71 23.20 -1.19
C VAL A 220 -2.86 22.17 -1.93
N LEU A 221 -2.47 21.10 -1.23
CA LEU A 221 -1.83 19.92 -1.80
C LEU A 221 -2.87 18.81 -2.01
N VAL A 222 -2.95 18.29 -3.23
CA VAL A 222 -3.75 17.11 -3.57
C VAL A 222 -2.86 15.88 -3.69
N ASP A 223 -3.11 14.86 -2.87
CA ASP A 223 -2.57 13.51 -3.05
C ASP A 223 -3.40 12.76 -4.09
N ALA A 224 -2.90 12.76 -5.33
CA ALA A 224 -3.44 12.05 -6.48
C ALA A 224 -2.63 10.78 -6.77
N ALA A 225 -2.01 10.16 -5.76
CA ALA A 225 -1.14 9.00 -5.95
C ALA A 225 -1.75 7.90 -6.82
N ALA A 226 -3.05 7.62 -6.63
CA ALA A 226 -3.78 6.55 -7.31
C ALA A 226 -4.56 7.00 -8.55
N GLU A 227 -4.43 8.25 -8.97
CA GLU A 227 -5.16 8.79 -10.11
C GLU A 227 -4.31 8.85 -11.37
N ASP A 228 -4.98 8.81 -12.51
CA ASP A 228 -4.39 9.04 -13.82
C ASP A 228 -3.91 10.49 -13.94
N LEU A 229 -2.75 10.67 -14.57
CA LEU A 229 -2.25 12.00 -14.89
C LEU A 229 -3.08 12.59 -16.05
N THR A 230 -3.68 13.74 -15.83
CA THR A 230 -4.45 14.46 -16.87
C THR A 230 -3.63 15.60 -17.47
N VAL A 231 -3.83 15.89 -18.76
CA VAL A 231 -3.17 17.00 -19.48
C VAL A 231 -4.22 17.75 -20.32
N PRO A 232 -4.59 19.01 -19.96
CA PRO A 232 -4.10 19.79 -18.82
C PRO A 232 -4.52 19.17 -17.47
N ASN A 233 -3.72 19.42 -16.43
CA ASN A 233 -3.93 18.82 -15.12
C ASN A 233 -5.25 19.25 -14.45
N ALA A 234 -6.13 18.28 -14.18
CA ALA A 234 -7.46 18.51 -13.65
C ALA A 234 -7.46 19.09 -12.23
N HIS A 235 -6.53 18.70 -11.35
CA HIS A 235 -6.49 19.20 -9.97
C HIS A 235 -6.00 20.64 -9.91
N LEU A 236 -4.95 20.96 -10.67
CA LEU A 236 -4.45 22.33 -10.76
C LEU A 236 -5.53 23.26 -11.35
N ARG A 237 -6.22 22.81 -12.42
CA ARG A 237 -7.38 23.51 -12.98
C ARG A 237 -8.49 23.72 -11.93
N ASP A 238 -8.74 22.72 -11.09
CA ASP A 238 -9.81 22.75 -10.09
C ASP A 238 -9.41 23.49 -8.78
N GLY A 239 -8.21 24.10 -8.74
CA GLY A 239 -7.79 25.02 -7.70
C GLY A 239 -6.72 24.47 -6.74
N ALA A 240 -6.19 23.27 -6.96
CA ALA A 240 -5.04 22.79 -6.20
C ALA A 240 -3.83 23.69 -6.45
N THR A 241 -3.08 24.02 -5.39
CA THR A 241 -1.79 24.72 -5.54
C THR A 241 -0.70 23.75 -5.97
N MET A 242 -0.71 22.55 -5.40
CA MET A 242 0.22 21.47 -5.75
C MET A 242 -0.54 20.15 -5.87
N VAL A 243 -0.05 19.26 -6.72
CA VAL A 243 -0.58 17.90 -6.85
C VAL A 243 0.56 16.90 -6.95
N CYS A 244 0.43 15.76 -6.28
CA CYS A 244 1.42 14.70 -6.35
C CYS A 244 0.86 13.36 -6.84
N TYR A 245 1.67 12.63 -7.60
CA TYR A 245 1.35 11.34 -8.22
C TYR A 245 2.39 10.28 -7.88
N SER A 246 1.98 9.02 -7.91
CA SER A 246 2.88 7.88 -7.77
C SER A 246 3.42 7.44 -9.13
N GLY A 247 4.73 7.24 -9.25
CA GLY A 247 5.35 6.68 -10.45
C GLY A 247 4.94 5.23 -10.69
N GLY A 248 5.05 4.42 -9.64
CA GLY A 248 4.72 2.98 -9.62
C GLY A 248 3.24 2.59 -9.69
N LYS A 249 2.39 3.46 -10.23
CA LYS A 249 0.94 3.21 -10.39
C LYS A 249 0.53 3.42 -11.84
N ALA A 250 -0.42 4.33 -12.11
CA ALA A 250 -0.93 4.57 -13.46
C ALA A 250 0.15 4.95 -14.46
N LEU A 251 1.09 5.82 -14.06
CA LEU A 251 2.19 6.25 -14.92
C LEU A 251 3.09 5.09 -15.36
N ARG A 252 3.13 3.98 -14.59
CA ARG A 252 4.02 2.85 -14.82
C ARG A 252 5.48 3.29 -14.99
N GLY A 253 5.87 4.28 -14.18
CA GLY A 253 7.24 4.73 -13.98
C GLY A 253 7.96 3.89 -12.93
N PRO A 254 9.15 4.33 -12.47
CA PRO A 254 9.88 3.64 -11.41
C PRO A 254 9.02 3.49 -10.15
N GLN A 255 8.97 2.28 -9.60
CA GLN A 255 8.09 1.94 -8.47
C GLN A 255 8.36 2.81 -7.23
N CYS A 256 9.62 3.19 -7.01
CA CYS A 256 10.09 3.97 -5.87
C CYS A 256 10.07 5.49 -6.11
N ALA A 257 9.51 5.96 -7.22
CA ALA A 257 9.51 7.38 -7.58
C ALA A 257 8.10 8.00 -7.57
N GLY A 258 8.05 9.32 -7.51
CA GLY A 258 6.83 10.14 -7.50
C GLY A 258 7.03 11.45 -8.23
N LEU A 259 5.91 12.12 -8.50
CA LEU A 259 5.85 13.40 -9.21
C LEU A 259 5.15 14.43 -8.32
N LEU A 260 5.68 15.64 -8.25
CA LEU A 260 5.05 16.81 -7.63
C LEU A 260 4.96 17.91 -8.68
N LEU A 261 3.79 18.48 -8.90
CA LEU A 261 3.54 19.56 -9.86
C LEU A 261 2.96 20.78 -9.15
N GLY A 262 3.37 21.98 -9.57
CA GLY A 262 2.85 23.24 -9.02
C GLY A 262 3.67 24.48 -9.41
N PRO A 263 3.49 25.60 -8.69
CA PRO A 263 4.24 26.84 -8.89
C PRO A 263 5.75 26.66 -8.71
N LYS A 264 6.56 27.29 -9.57
CA LYS A 264 8.02 27.07 -9.59
C LYS A 264 8.67 27.41 -8.26
N ASN A 265 8.23 28.47 -7.59
CA ASN A 265 8.77 28.87 -6.29
C ASN A 265 8.58 27.79 -5.20
N LEU A 266 7.40 27.16 -5.13
CA LEU A 266 7.13 26.09 -4.16
C LEU A 266 7.84 24.80 -4.56
N MET A 267 7.95 24.51 -5.85
CA MET A 267 8.70 23.34 -6.31
C MET A 267 10.21 23.47 -6.04
N GLN A 268 10.79 24.64 -6.25
CA GLN A 268 12.19 24.89 -5.90
C GLN A 268 12.42 24.84 -4.38
N ALA A 269 11.49 25.35 -3.57
CA ALA A 269 11.54 25.19 -2.12
C ALA A 269 11.42 23.71 -1.69
N ALA A 270 10.62 22.91 -2.38
CA ALA A 270 10.51 21.47 -2.17
C ALA A 270 11.80 20.73 -2.59
N TRP A 271 12.41 21.13 -3.71
CA TRP A 271 13.70 20.62 -4.18
C TRP A 271 14.84 20.94 -3.20
N GLN A 272 14.85 22.15 -2.63
CA GLN A 272 15.79 22.55 -1.58
C GLN A 272 15.68 21.65 -0.34
N ALA A 273 14.47 21.13 -0.04
CA ALA A 273 14.22 20.19 1.05
C ALA A 273 14.52 18.71 0.68
N SER A 274 14.87 18.43 -0.57
CA SER A 274 15.11 17.09 -1.12
C SER A 274 16.60 16.75 -1.19
N SER A 275 16.90 15.47 -1.43
CA SER A 275 18.24 15.05 -1.84
C SER A 275 18.59 15.66 -3.21
N PRO A 276 19.81 16.19 -3.42
CA PRO A 276 21.04 15.94 -2.67
C PRO A 276 21.26 16.83 -1.43
N HIS A 277 20.43 17.85 -1.21
CA HIS A 277 20.59 18.79 -0.11
C HIS A 277 20.45 18.12 1.26
N HIS A 278 21.20 18.62 2.24
CA HIS A 278 21.11 18.15 3.62
C HIS A 278 19.82 18.66 4.26
N GLY A 279 19.19 17.83 5.09
CA GLY A 279 17.96 18.20 5.78
C GLY A 279 17.00 17.02 5.90
N PRO A 280 15.73 17.30 6.25
CA PRO A 280 14.76 16.30 6.65
C PRO A 280 14.30 15.40 5.50
N GLY A 281 14.47 15.80 4.24
CA GLY A 281 14.13 15.00 3.06
C GLY A 281 15.32 14.28 2.42
N ARG A 282 16.52 14.36 3.02
CA ARG A 282 17.73 13.70 2.48
C ARG A 282 17.64 12.17 2.51
N ASP A 283 16.86 11.64 3.44
CA ASP A 283 16.47 10.23 3.58
C ASP A 283 15.54 9.75 2.44
N ASN A 284 14.91 10.67 1.70
CA ASN A 284 14.07 10.40 0.54
C ASN A 284 14.83 10.57 -0.78
N LYS A 285 16.06 10.04 -0.86
CA LYS A 285 16.89 10.15 -2.05
C LYS A 285 16.29 9.39 -3.23
N VAL A 286 16.18 10.07 -4.37
CA VAL A 286 15.93 9.49 -5.69
C VAL A 286 17.20 9.57 -6.53
N GLY A 287 17.52 8.52 -7.28
CA GLY A 287 18.68 8.47 -8.18
C GLY A 287 18.42 9.20 -9.49
N ARG A 288 19.47 9.54 -10.23
CA ARG A 288 19.35 10.21 -11.54
C ARG A 288 18.63 9.29 -12.54
N GLU A 289 18.81 8.00 -12.38
CA GLU A 289 18.21 6.94 -13.18
C GLU A 289 16.70 7.00 -13.02
N GLU A 290 16.19 6.96 -11.78
CA GLU A 290 14.76 7.06 -11.51
C GLU A 290 14.18 8.45 -11.84
N MET A 291 14.96 9.52 -11.69
CA MET A 291 14.56 10.87 -12.13
C MET A 291 14.29 10.91 -13.63
N MET A 292 15.22 10.38 -14.44
CA MET A 292 15.05 10.27 -15.89
C MET A 292 13.97 9.26 -16.27
N GLY A 293 13.85 8.16 -15.54
CA GLY A 293 12.79 7.16 -15.71
C GLY A 293 11.40 7.76 -15.49
N MET A 294 11.21 8.61 -14.46
CA MET A 294 9.95 9.33 -14.24
C MET A 294 9.64 10.32 -15.35
N LEU A 295 10.64 11.07 -15.83
CA LEU A 295 10.43 11.97 -16.96
C LEU A 295 9.96 11.19 -18.20
N ALA A 296 10.64 10.09 -18.51
CA ALA A 296 10.26 9.21 -19.63
C ALA A 296 8.86 8.60 -19.45
N ALA A 297 8.44 8.30 -18.21
CA ALA A 297 7.08 7.82 -17.92
C ALA A 297 6.03 8.86 -18.30
N VAL A 298 6.24 10.14 -17.95
CA VAL A 298 5.33 11.24 -18.32
C VAL A 298 5.35 11.49 -19.82
N GLU A 299 6.52 11.47 -20.47
CA GLU A 299 6.63 11.62 -21.92
C GLU A 299 5.95 10.50 -22.70
N ALA A 300 6.02 9.27 -22.19
CA ALA A 300 5.30 8.14 -22.75
C ALA A 300 3.79 8.30 -22.52
N TRP A 301 3.37 8.65 -21.30
CA TRP A 301 1.99 8.80 -20.90
C TRP A 301 1.17 9.73 -21.81
N VAL A 302 1.75 10.85 -22.23
CA VAL A 302 1.07 11.81 -23.12
C VAL A 302 1.03 11.39 -24.59
N LYS A 303 1.74 10.32 -24.97
CA LYS A 303 1.85 9.82 -26.36
C LYS A 303 1.15 8.49 -26.58
N ILE A 304 0.91 7.71 -25.53
CA ILE A 304 0.30 6.39 -25.64
C ILE A 304 -1.16 6.49 -26.07
N ASP A 305 -1.60 5.46 -26.79
CA ASP A 305 -2.98 5.25 -27.15
C ASP A 305 -3.69 4.55 -25.99
N HIS A 306 -4.25 5.36 -25.08
CA HIS A 306 -4.97 4.88 -23.89
C HIS A 306 -6.20 4.03 -24.27
N THR A 307 -6.87 4.36 -25.38
CA THR A 307 -8.00 3.58 -25.90
C THR A 307 -7.55 2.18 -26.29
N LYS A 308 -6.42 2.05 -26.99
CA LYS A 308 -5.87 0.75 -27.33
C LYS A 308 -5.37 -0.04 -26.12
N GLU A 309 -4.80 0.61 -25.10
CA GLU A 309 -4.49 -0.06 -23.83
C GLU A 309 -5.77 -0.60 -23.18
N TRP A 310 -6.86 0.19 -23.17
CA TRP A 310 -8.16 -0.24 -22.66
C TRP A 310 -8.74 -1.44 -23.41
N GLU A 311 -8.78 -1.39 -24.74
CA GLU A 311 -9.24 -2.49 -25.59
C GLU A 311 -8.42 -3.77 -25.35
N THR A 312 -7.11 -3.63 -25.13
CA THR A 312 -6.24 -4.77 -24.79
C THR A 312 -6.65 -5.38 -23.46
N TRP A 313 -6.89 -4.55 -22.44
CA TRP A 313 -7.33 -5.02 -21.13
C TRP A 313 -8.68 -5.73 -21.19
N LEU A 314 -9.65 -5.17 -21.90
CA LEU A 314 -10.95 -5.81 -22.13
C LEU A 314 -10.78 -7.16 -22.83
N SER A 315 -9.93 -7.26 -23.86
CA SER A 315 -9.69 -8.53 -24.55
C SER A 315 -9.13 -9.62 -23.63
N TRP A 316 -8.28 -9.26 -22.67
CA TRP A 316 -7.77 -10.21 -21.66
C TRP A 316 -8.85 -10.64 -20.67
N LEU A 317 -9.73 -9.72 -20.25
CA LEU A 317 -10.86 -10.05 -19.41
C LEU A 317 -11.86 -10.96 -20.14
N ASP A 318 -12.13 -10.70 -21.43
CA ASP A 318 -12.97 -11.55 -22.29
C ASP A 318 -12.41 -12.97 -22.39
N THR A 319 -11.09 -13.13 -22.55
CA THR A 319 -10.45 -14.46 -22.55
C THR A 319 -10.73 -15.22 -21.27
N ILE A 320 -10.65 -14.55 -20.11
CA ILE A 320 -10.90 -15.16 -18.80
C ILE A 320 -12.39 -15.48 -18.63
N GLU A 321 -13.28 -14.54 -18.95
CA GLU A 321 -14.74 -14.71 -18.88
C GLU A 321 -15.21 -15.89 -19.73
N ASN A 322 -14.81 -15.92 -21.01
CA ASN A 322 -15.19 -16.99 -21.93
C ASN A 322 -14.76 -18.36 -21.40
N ARG A 323 -13.58 -18.46 -20.80
CA ARG A 323 -13.05 -19.73 -20.27
C ARG A 323 -13.84 -20.26 -19.09
N VAL A 324 -14.42 -19.41 -18.25
CA VAL A 324 -15.16 -19.83 -17.04
C VAL A 324 -16.67 -19.94 -17.28
N SER A 325 -17.18 -19.38 -18.37
CA SER A 325 -18.59 -19.33 -18.73
C SER A 325 -19.26 -20.70 -18.92
N ASP A 326 -18.48 -21.75 -19.18
CA ASP A 326 -18.97 -23.13 -19.32
C ASP A 326 -19.21 -23.83 -17.97
N ILE A 327 -18.74 -23.25 -16.87
CA ILE A 327 -18.94 -23.77 -15.51
C ILE A 327 -20.35 -23.39 -15.03
N SER A 328 -21.23 -24.38 -14.94
CA SER A 328 -22.58 -24.18 -14.43
C SER A 328 -22.58 -23.58 -13.01
N GLY A 329 -23.25 -22.44 -12.84
CA GLY A 329 -23.38 -21.74 -11.56
C GLY A 329 -22.39 -20.58 -11.35
N ILE A 330 -21.55 -20.28 -12.35
CA ILE A 330 -20.74 -19.07 -12.41
C ILE A 330 -21.52 -17.96 -13.12
N ASN A 331 -21.48 -16.75 -12.55
CA ASN A 331 -21.91 -15.52 -13.21
C ASN A 331 -20.72 -14.58 -13.32
N THR A 332 -20.58 -13.87 -14.44
CA THR A 332 -19.51 -12.92 -14.69
C THR A 332 -20.06 -11.51 -14.88
N LEU A 333 -19.28 -10.52 -14.46
CA LEU A 333 -19.57 -9.11 -14.67
C LEU A 333 -18.28 -8.37 -14.97
N ILE A 334 -18.20 -7.73 -16.14
CA ILE A 334 -17.16 -6.75 -16.42
C ILE A 334 -17.67 -5.38 -15.93
N GLU A 335 -17.04 -4.86 -14.89
CA GLU A 335 -17.25 -3.52 -14.39
C GLU A 335 -16.26 -2.56 -15.06
N GLU A 336 -16.81 -1.60 -15.81
CA GLU A 336 -16.08 -0.42 -16.23
C GLU A 336 -16.41 0.72 -15.24
N PRO A 337 -15.40 1.41 -14.65
CA PRO A 337 -15.65 2.51 -13.73
C PRO A 337 -16.51 3.61 -14.39
N THR A 338 -17.76 3.77 -13.92
CA THR A 338 -18.72 4.76 -14.47
C THR A 338 -19.04 5.91 -13.52
N ILE A 339 -18.50 5.90 -12.28
CA ILE A 339 -18.86 6.89 -11.27
C ILE A 339 -18.25 8.26 -11.62
N PRO A 340 -19.04 9.35 -11.68
CA PRO A 340 -18.52 10.70 -11.89
C PRO A 340 -17.68 11.16 -10.69
N GLY A 341 -16.40 11.43 -10.93
CA GLY A 341 -15.47 12.03 -9.97
C GLY A 341 -14.20 12.51 -10.67
N MET A 342 -14.01 13.85 -10.73
CA MET A 342 -12.96 14.54 -11.50
C MET A 342 -12.67 13.91 -12.87
N SER A 343 -13.57 14.12 -13.82
CA SER A 343 -13.35 13.69 -15.21
C SER A 343 -12.47 14.68 -15.99
N HIS A 344 -11.82 14.20 -17.05
CA HIS A 344 -11.19 15.06 -18.06
C HIS A 344 -12.23 16.04 -18.63
N PRO A 345 -11.89 17.27 -19.08
CA PRO A 345 -12.86 18.14 -19.73
C PRO A 345 -13.46 17.43 -20.96
N GLY A 346 -14.73 17.05 -20.90
CA GLY A 346 -15.44 16.34 -21.97
C GLY A 346 -15.62 14.84 -21.76
N GLU A 347 -15.15 14.27 -20.65
CA GLU A 347 -15.31 12.85 -20.32
C GLU A 347 -16.20 12.66 -19.08
N THR A 348 -16.78 11.47 -18.93
CA THR A 348 -17.58 11.06 -17.76
C THR A 348 -16.88 10.02 -16.90
N ALA A 349 -15.71 9.52 -17.32
CA ALA A 349 -14.97 8.48 -16.63
C ALA A 349 -14.24 9.02 -15.38
N PRO A 350 -14.11 8.22 -14.30
CA PRO A 350 -13.30 8.56 -13.15
C PRO A 350 -11.81 8.35 -13.46
N ILE A 351 -10.96 9.23 -12.93
CA ILE A 351 -9.49 9.14 -13.09
C ILE A 351 -8.81 8.28 -12.02
N SER A 352 -9.49 7.95 -10.91
CA SER A 352 -8.92 7.19 -9.80
C SER A 352 -8.94 5.68 -10.06
N ASN A 353 -7.78 5.03 -10.03
CA ASN A 353 -7.59 3.59 -10.30
C ASN A 353 -8.34 3.14 -11.57
N HIS A 354 -8.25 3.93 -12.62
CA HIS A 354 -9.02 3.78 -13.85
C HIS A 354 -8.59 2.52 -14.63
N SER A 355 -9.35 1.44 -14.45
CA SER A 355 -9.12 0.14 -15.11
C SER A 355 -10.41 -0.69 -15.11
N PRO A 356 -10.65 -1.52 -16.14
CA PRO A 356 -11.78 -2.44 -16.14
C PRO A 356 -11.49 -3.62 -15.20
N ARG A 357 -12.54 -4.19 -14.64
CA ARG A 357 -12.46 -5.29 -13.67
C ARG A 357 -13.47 -6.37 -14.00
N LEU A 358 -13.02 -7.61 -14.09
CA LEU A 358 -13.90 -8.77 -14.18
C LEU A 358 -14.17 -9.30 -12.76
N GLU A 359 -15.44 -9.39 -12.37
CA GLU A 359 -15.89 -10.15 -11.22
C GLU A 359 -16.47 -11.49 -11.66
N ILE A 360 -16.08 -12.55 -10.95
CA ILE A 360 -16.58 -13.92 -11.17
C ILE A 360 -17.28 -14.32 -9.88
N HIS A 361 -18.61 -14.45 -9.94
CA HIS A 361 -19.51 -14.70 -8.83
C HIS A 361 -20.00 -16.15 -8.82
N TRP A 362 -20.13 -16.73 -7.62
CA TRP A 362 -20.73 -18.06 -7.43
C TRP A 362 -21.36 -18.21 -6.05
N ASP A 363 -22.19 -19.25 -5.91
CA ASP A 363 -22.77 -19.66 -4.63
C ASP A 363 -21.74 -20.48 -3.82
N PRO A 364 -21.25 -19.99 -2.66
CA PRO A 364 -20.26 -20.69 -1.86
C PRO A 364 -20.77 -22.02 -1.29
N ASP A 365 -22.08 -22.18 -1.07
CA ASP A 365 -22.68 -23.42 -0.58
C ASP A 365 -22.75 -24.48 -1.68
N ARG A 366 -23.00 -24.07 -2.93
CA ARG A 366 -22.96 -24.99 -4.08
C ARG A 366 -21.54 -25.43 -4.45
N PHE A 367 -20.57 -24.52 -4.37
CA PHE A 367 -19.18 -24.82 -4.76
C PHE A 367 -18.31 -25.31 -3.58
N HIS A 368 -18.80 -25.17 -2.34
CA HIS A 368 -18.10 -25.49 -1.10
C HIS A 368 -16.73 -24.81 -0.96
N ILE A 369 -16.61 -23.57 -1.47
CA ILE A 369 -15.43 -22.71 -1.37
C ILE A 369 -15.86 -21.25 -1.44
N GLY A 370 -15.29 -20.41 -0.56
CA GLY A 370 -15.50 -18.96 -0.57
C GLY A 370 -14.50 -18.22 -1.47
N GLY A 371 -14.82 -16.99 -1.86
CA GLY A 371 -13.95 -16.14 -2.69
C GLY A 371 -12.59 -15.86 -2.04
N GLN A 372 -12.57 -15.56 -0.74
CA GLN A 372 -11.31 -15.34 0.01
C GLN A 372 -10.44 -16.61 0.05
N GLU A 373 -11.05 -17.79 0.20
CA GLU A 373 -10.32 -19.05 0.21
C GLU A 373 -9.77 -19.40 -1.18
N LEU A 374 -10.54 -19.17 -2.23
CA LEU A 374 -10.08 -19.34 -3.61
C LEU A 374 -8.90 -18.41 -3.91
N ALA A 375 -9.01 -17.13 -3.54
CA ALA A 375 -7.95 -16.14 -3.71
C ALA A 375 -6.68 -16.53 -2.94
N GLU A 376 -6.79 -16.99 -1.69
CA GLU A 376 -5.64 -17.47 -0.91
C GLU A 376 -4.99 -18.69 -1.58
N LYS A 377 -5.80 -19.65 -2.06
CA LYS A 377 -5.28 -20.81 -2.79
C LYS A 377 -4.54 -20.39 -4.06
N MET A 378 -5.09 -19.45 -4.85
CA MET A 378 -4.43 -18.89 -6.03
C MET A 378 -3.12 -18.18 -5.69
N ALA A 379 -3.06 -17.44 -4.59
CA ALA A 379 -1.86 -16.71 -4.18
C ALA A 379 -0.74 -17.63 -3.62
N ARG A 380 -1.09 -18.76 -3.01
CA ARG A 380 -0.13 -19.63 -2.31
C ARG A 380 0.37 -20.83 -3.11
N THR A 381 -0.37 -21.25 -4.13
CA THR A 381 -0.03 -22.43 -4.96
C THR A 381 0.41 -22.03 -6.36
N LYS A 382 1.17 -22.88 -7.06
CA LYS A 382 1.68 -22.56 -8.41
C LYS A 382 0.63 -22.88 -9.50
N PRO A 383 0.55 -22.08 -10.59
CA PRO A 383 1.13 -20.74 -10.71
C PRO A 383 0.49 -19.78 -9.70
N ARG A 384 1.29 -18.89 -9.10
CA ARG A 384 0.80 -17.94 -8.08
C ARG A 384 0.13 -16.77 -8.76
N ILE A 385 -1.13 -16.52 -8.43
CA ILE A 385 -1.95 -15.47 -9.03
C ILE A 385 -2.62 -14.68 -7.90
N VAL A 386 -2.45 -13.37 -7.91
CA VAL A 386 -3.02 -12.48 -6.88
C VAL A 386 -4.26 -11.81 -7.44
N VAL A 387 -5.41 -12.13 -6.88
CA VAL A 387 -6.73 -11.58 -7.26
C VAL A 387 -7.38 -10.87 -6.07
N GLY A 388 -8.37 -10.03 -6.32
CA GLY A 388 -9.27 -9.55 -5.27
C GLY A 388 -10.33 -10.60 -4.93
N SER A 389 -11.00 -10.44 -3.80
CA SER A 389 -12.13 -11.29 -3.40
C SER A 389 -13.08 -10.54 -2.49
N GLY A 390 -14.34 -10.95 -2.48
CA GLY A 390 -15.36 -10.44 -1.56
C GLY A 390 -16.58 -11.35 -1.48
N ASN A 391 -17.56 -10.91 -0.70
CA ASN A 391 -18.89 -11.53 -0.62
C ASN A 391 -19.92 -10.47 -0.97
N ASP A 392 -21.00 -10.89 -1.63
CA ASP A 392 -22.19 -10.09 -1.85
C ASP A 392 -23.27 -10.59 -0.89
N SER A 393 -23.55 -9.79 0.15
CA SER A 393 -24.54 -10.13 1.16
C SER A 393 -25.96 -10.17 0.63
N ASP A 394 -26.26 -9.41 -0.43
CA ASP A 394 -27.62 -9.27 -0.94
C ASP A 394 -28.01 -10.49 -1.78
N SER A 395 -27.07 -10.98 -2.59
CA SER A 395 -27.26 -12.22 -3.36
C SER A 395 -26.86 -13.50 -2.60
N GLY A 396 -26.14 -13.38 -1.48
CA GLY A 396 -25.53 -14.51 -0.77
C GLY A 396 -24.34 -15.14 -1.52
N SER A 397 -23.92 -14.53 -2.63
CA SER A 397 -22.81 -15.03 -3.45
C SER A 397 -21.45 -14.57 -2.93
N THR A 398 -20.41 -15.20 -3.44
CA THR A 398 -19.01 -14.81 -3.22
C THR A 398 -18.33 -14.62 -4.56
N TYR A 399 -17.24 -13.85 -4.58
CA TYR A 399 -16.54 -13.56 -5.83
C TYR A 399 -15.02 -13.47 -5.66
N ILE A 400 -14.34 -13.69 -6.79
CA ILE A 400 -12.99 -13.15 -7.03
C ILE A 400 -13.09 -12.05 -8.09
N SER A 401 -12.10 -11.15 -8.07
CA SER A 401 -12.03 -10.08 -9.04
C SER A 401 -10.65 -9.88 -9.63
N ILE A 402 -10.63 -9.61 -10.93
CA ILE A 402 -9.44 -9.53 -11.77
C ILE A 402 -9.37 -8.15 -12.40
N THR A 403 -8.26 -7.45 -12.21
CA THR A 403 -7.93 -6.22 -12.94
C THR A 403 -6.85 -6.51 -13.98
N ALA A 404 -7.08 -6.16 -15.24
CA ALA A 404 -6.19 -6.54 -16.34
C ALA A 404 -4.97 -5.63 -16.54
N TRP A 405 -5.02 -4.38 -16.06
CA TRP A 405 -4.01 -3.37 -16.38
C TRP A 405 -2.57 -3.65 -15.89
N MET A 406 -2.38 -4.60 -14.96
CA MET A 406 -1.05 -5.05 -14.49
C MET A 406 -0.60 -6.39 -15.09
N MET A 407 -1.46 -7.05 -15.87
CA MET A 407 -1.13 -8.29 -16.56
C MET A 407 -0.15 -8.02 -17.71
N GLN A 408 0.56 -9.07 -18.12
CA GLN A 408 1.43 -9.10 -19.28
C GLN A 408 0.80 -9.97 -20.39
N PRO A 409 1.29 -9.87 -21.63
CA PRO A 409 0.95 -10.85 -22.66
C PRO A 409 1.08 -12.29 -22.13
N ASP A 410 0.15 -13.15 -22.54
CA ASP A 410 0.00 -14.56 -22.15
C ASP A 410 -0.48 -14.82 -20.70
N ASP A 411 -0.62 -13.78 -19.85
CA ASP A 411 -1.15 -13.99 -18.50
C ASP A 411 -2.64 -14.37 -18.51
N ALA A 412 -3.42 -13.86 -19.47
CA ALA A 412 -4.86 -14.07 -19.52
C ALA A 412 -5.22 -15.55 -19.59
N GLU A 413 -4.53 -16.31 -20.43
CA GLU A 413 -4.73 -17.75 -20.62
C GLU A 413 -4.35 -18.53 -19.35
N VAL A 414 -3.21 -18.20 -18.72
CA VAL A 414 -2.76 -18.86 -17.48
C VAL A 414 -3.74 -18.60 -16.34
N VAL A 415 -4.24 -17.37 -16.23
CA VAL A 415 -5.22 -16.96 -15.22
C VAL A 415 -6.55 -17.68 -15.47
N ALA A 416 -7.04 -17.67 -16.71
CA ALA A 416 -8.28 -18.30 -17.13
C ALA A 416 -8.28 -19.81 -16.80
N ASP A 417 -7.23 -20.53 -17.20
CA ASP A 417 -7.11 -21.97 -16.94
C ASP A 417 -7.00 -22.28 -15.45
N ARG A 418 -6.27 -21.45 -14.69
CA ARG A 418 -6.13 -21.63 -13.24
C ARG A 418 -7.45 -21.44 -12.51
N ILE A 419 -8.22 -20.42 -12.87
CA ILE A 419 -9.54 -20.16 -12.29
C ILE A 419 -10.48 -21.32 -12.63
N HIS A 420 -10.54 -21.71 -13.91
CA HIS A 420 -11.39 -22.81 -14.37
C HIS A 420 -11.03 -24.13 -13.67
N GLU A 421 -9.75 -24.48 -13.55
CA GLU A 421 -9.28 -25.67 -12.84
C GLU A 421 -9.79 -25.69 -11.39
N LEU A 422 -9.64 -24.58 -10.67
CA LEU A 422 -10.03 -24.51 -9.27
C LEU A 422 -11.55 -24.50 -9.08
N LEU A 423 -12.31 -23.78 -9.90
CA LEU A 423 -13.77 -23.74 -9.79
C LEU A 423 -14.44 -25.04 -10.27
N SER A 424 -13.81 -25.79 -11.18
CA SER A 424 -14.31 -27.10 -11.64
C SER A 424 -14.03 -28.26 -10.68
N GLN A 425 -13.25 -28.05 -9.61
CA GLN A 425 -12.95 -29.10 -8.63
C GLN A 425 -14.19 -29.51 -7.85
N LYS A 426 -14.48 -30.82 -7.84
CA LYS A 426 -15.49 -31.39 -6.95
C LYS A 426 -15.01 -31.29 -5.50
N ARG A 427 -15.84 -30.68 -4.66
CA ARG A 427 -15.61 -30.53 -3.22
C ARG A 427 -16.77 -31.17 -2.47
N SER A 428 -16.53 -31.51 -1.21
CA SER A 428 -17.58 -31.90 -0.28
C SER A 428 -17.96 -30.69 0.57
N PRO A 429 -19.22 -30.62 1.05
CA PRO A 429 -19.62 -29.61 2.02
C PRO A 429 -18.66 -29.58 3.21
N LYS A 430 -18.28 -28.38 3.64
CA LYS A 430 -17.55 -28.21 4.89
C LYS A 430 -18.50 -28.48 6.05
N SER A 431 -18.02 -29.16 7.09
CA SER A 431 -18.80 -29.30 8.32
C SER A 431 -19.04 -27.91 8.92
N THR A 432 -20.27 -27.65 9.30
CA THR A 432 -20.66 -26.47 10.08
C THR A 432 -20.68 -26.76 11.58
N GLU A 433 -20.45 -28.02 11.99
CA GLU A 433 -20.34 -28.39 13.40
C GLU A 433 -19.07 -27.78 13.99
N LYS A 434 -19.25 -26.91 14.98
CA LYS A 434 -18.17 -26.39 15.80
C LYS A 434 -17.90 -27.38 16.93
N GLU A 435 -16.64 -27.77 17.10
CA GLU A 435 -16.24 -28.56 18.25
C GLU A 435 -16.50 -27.76 19.53
N SER A 436 -17.15 -28.37 20.53
CA SER A 436 -17.47 -27.70 21.79
C SER A 436 -16.21 -27.12 22.46
N PRO A 437 -16.30 -25.94 23.10
CA PRO A 437 -15.14 -25.32 23.75
C PRO A 437 -14.49 -26.24 24.79
N ALA A 438 -13.18 -26.42 24.70
CA ALA A 438 -12.41 -27.21 25.67
C ALA A 438 -12.18 -26.46 27.00
N ALA A 439 -12.46 -25.16 27.05
CA ALA A 439 -12.34 -24.33 28.25
C ALA A 439 -13.25 -23.09 28.18
N THR A 440 -13.59 -22.53 29.35
CA THR A 440 -14.20 -21.20 29.45
C THR A 440 -13.11 -20.13 29.41
N LEU A 441 -13.22 -19.16 28.51
CA LEU A 441 -12.28 -18.06 28.35
C LEU A 441 -12.64 -16.82 29.18
N THR A 442 -13.86 -16.68 29.67
CA THR A 442 -14.31 -15.54 30.51
C THR A 442 -13.33 -15.27 31.65
N GLY A 443 -12.93 -14.02 31.81
CA GLY A 443 -11.97 -13.58 32.83
C GLY A 443 -10.93 -12.61 32.30
N ARG A 444 -9.98 -12.27 33.17
CA ARG A 444 -8.87 -11.39 32.86
C ARG A 444 -7.64 -12.21 32.52
N TRP A 445 -6.95 -11.83 31.45
CA TRP A 445 -5.74 -12.47 30.97
C TRP A 445 -4.64 -11.44 30.82
N LYS A 446 -3.49 -11.68 31.46
CA LYS A 446 -2.26 -10.96 31.14
C LYS A 446 -1.69 -11.55 29.86
N VAL A 447 -1.36 -10.73 28.89
CA VAL A 447 -0.93 -11.15 27.55
C VAL A 447 0.46 -10.63 27.27
N ASP A 448 1.44 -11.53 27.30
CA ASP A 448 2.82 -11.21 26.96
C ASP A 448 2.99 -11.29 25.43
N MET A 449 3.12 -10.13 24.78
CA MET A 449 3.38 -10.00 23.35
C MET A 449 4.88 -10.09 23.06
N GLN A 450 5.25 -10.86 22.03
CA GLN A 450 6.64 -11.04 21.59
C GLN A 450 6.78 -10.59 20.13
N TYR A 451 7.43 -9.45 19.96
CA TYR A 451 7.87 -8.93 18.67
C TYR A 451 9.33 -9.35 18.40
N TYR A 452 9.82 -9.10 17.18
CA TYR A 452 11.18 -9.50 16.79
C TYR A 452 12.30 -8.90 17.65
N ALA A 453 12.11 -7.69 18.18
CA ALA A 453 13.13 -6.96 18.93
C ALA A 453 12.68 -6.52 20.34
N GLY A 454 11.50 -6.95 20.79
CA GLY A 454 10.97 -6.49 22.07
C GLY A 454 9.66 -7.17 22.47
N THR A 455 9.19 -6.81 23.65
CA THR A 455 7.96 -7.35 24.24
C THR A 455 7.04 -6.23 24.68
N SER A 456 5.74 -6.50 24.71
CA SER A 456 4.74 -5.64 25.34
C SER A 456 3.82 -6.47 26.25
N GLU A 457 3.27 -5.83 27.27
CA GLU A 457 2.25 -6.42 28.14
C GLU A 457 0.88 -5.86 27.77
N HIS A 458 0.01 -6.74 27.29
CA HIS A 458 -1.38 -6.46 26.98
C HIS A 458 -2.29 -7.15 28.01
N VAL A 459 -3.59 -6.83 27.97
CA VAL A 459 -4.61 -7.50 28.79
C VAL A 459 -5.84 -7.82 27.95
N PHE A 460 -6.35 -9.06 28.05
CA PHE A 460 -7.70 -9.38 27.60
C PHE A 460 -8.65 -9.39 28.78
N TYR A 461 -9.78 -8.71 28.62
CA TYR A 461 -10.94 -8.80 29.48
C TYR A 461 -12.01 -9.52 28.69
N ILE A 462 -12.11 -10.85 28.84
CA ILE A 462 -13.17 -11.63 28.19
C ILE A 462 -14.38 -11.57 29.11
N GLU A 463 -15.39 -10.81 28.68
CA GLU A 463 -16.55 -10.46 29.49
C GLU A 463 -17.67 -11.47 29.32
N GLN A 464 -17.86 -11.93 28.08
CA GLN A 464 -18.94 -12.82 27.69
C GLN A 464 -18.39 -13.99 26.89
N GLN A 465 -18.97 -15.16 27.14
CA GLN A 465 -18.79 -16.33 26.30
C GLN A 465 -20.14 -17.02 26.14
N ASP A 466 -20.59 -17.13 24.90
CA ASP A 466 -21.79 -17.87 24.50
C ASP A 466 -21.40 -19.01 23.57
N GLU A 467 -21.44 -20.23 24.10
CA GLU A 467 -20.88 -21.42 23.45
C GLU A 467 -19.45 -21.18 22.94
N ASN A 468 -19.26 -21.21 21.62
CA ASN A 468 -18.00 -21.01 20.93
C ASN A 468 -17.62 -19.53 20.72
N TRP A 469 -18.49 -18.57 21.04
CA TRP A 469 -18.27 -17.14 20.77
C TRP A 469 -17.82 -16.40 22.03
N VAL A 470 -16.89 -15.47 21.87
CA VAL A 470 -16.37 -14.65 22.96
C VAL A 470 -16.31 -13.17 22.59
N GLU A 471 -16.60 -12.33 23.57
CA GLU A 471 -16.56 -10.86 23.44
C GLU A 471 -15.98 -10.22 24.71
N GLY A 472 -15.40 -9.03 24.54
CA GLY A 472 -14.94 -8.19 25.63
C GLY A 472 -13.98 -7.11 25.14
N ALA A 473 -12.95 -6.81 25.95
CA ALA A 473 -11.98 -5.75 25.65
C ALA A 473 -10.53 -6.25 25.60
N HIS A 474 -9.74 -5.65 24.72
CA HIS A 474 -8.30 -5.79 24.59
C HIS A 474 -7.62 -4.45 24.92
N GLN A 475 -6.85 -4.45 25.99
CA GLN A 475 -5.95 -3.36 26.34
C GLN A 475 -4.57 -3.63 25.74
N GLY A 476 -4.14 -2.79 24.80
CA GLY A 476 -2.75 -2.75 24.33
C GLY A 476 -1.96 -1.65 25.04
N ASP A 477 -0.80 -1.28 24.49
CA ASP A 477 0.09 -0.27 25.07
C ASP A 477 -0.57 1.09 25.33
N PHE A 478 -1.40 1.55 24.39
CA PHE A 478 -1.85 2.96 24.34
C PHE A 478 -3.36 3.13 24.41
N SER A 479 -4.12 2.05 24.40
CA SER A 479 -5.59 2.09 24.26
C SER A 479 -6.25 0.80 24.70
N VAL A 480 -7.55 0.90 25.00
CA VAL A 480 -8.47 -0.23 25.16
C VAL A 480 -9.42 -0.21 23.95
N ARG A 481 -9.69 -1.39 23.39
CA ARG A 481 -10.57 -1.59 22.23
C ARG A 481 -11.32 -2.90 22.34
N ASP A 482 -12.38 -3.04 21.56
CA ASP A 482 -13.17 -4.27 21.54
C ASP A 482 -12.34 -5.46 21.01
N ILE A 483 -12.60 -6.63 21.58
CA ILE A 483 -12.11 -7.91 21.09
C ILE A 483 -13.29 -8.87 20.98
N ALA A 484 -13.38 -9.56 19.84
CA ALA A 484 -14.38 -10.59 19.60
C ALA A 484 -13.71 -11.79 18.94
N GLY A 485 -14.29 -12.98 19.09
CA GLY A 485 -13.69 -14.16 18.50
C GLY A 485 -14.40 -15.46 18.81
N THR A 486 -13.69 -16.57 18.58
CA THR A 486 -14.20 -17.90 18.83
C THR A 486 -13.20 -18.81 19.55
N ILE A 487 -13.73 -19.83 20.21
CA ILE A 487 -13.02 -21.02 20.66
C ILE A 487 -13.70 -22.25 20.08
N GLU A 488 -12.95 -23.13 19.40
CA GLU A 488 -13.43 -24.40 18.84
C GLU A 488 -12.48 -25.51 19.29
N GLY A 489 -12.98 -26.46 20.07
CA GLY A 489 -12.12 -27.37 20.83
C GLY A 489 -11.16 -26.56 21.70
N ASN A 490 -9.85 -26.73 21.51
CA ASN A 490 -8.82 -25.93 22.17
C ASN A 490 -8.26 -24.79 21.32
N THR A 491 -8.76 -24.56 20.11
CA THR A 491 -8.27 -23.51 19.21
C THR A 491 -9.00 -22.21 19.48
N VAL A 492 -8.26 -21.12 19.65
CA VAL A 492 -8.79 -19.79 19.94
C VAL A 492 -8.42 -18.85 18.80
N LYS A 493 -9.40 -18.09 18.30
CA LYS A 493 -9.22 -17.01 17.32
C LYS A 493 -9.85 -15.74 17.86
N LEU A 494 -9.08 -14.66 18.03
CA LEU A 494 -9.58 -13.39 18.52
C LEU A 494 -9.18 -12.26 17.56
N LEU A 495 -10.11 -11.33 17.31
CA LEU A 495 -9.90 -10.15 16.48
C LEU A 495 -10.09 -8.89 17.33
N SER A 496 -9.14 -7.98 17.25
CA SER A 496 -9.26 -6.62 17.78
C SER A 496 -8.55 -5.63 16.85
N THR A 497 -8.99 -4.38 16.80
CA THR A 497 -8.39 -3.38 15.89
C THR A 497 -8.07 -2.11 16.64
N GLU A 498 -6.77 -1.74 16.69
CA GLU A 498 -6.35 -0.40 17.11
C GLU A 498 -6.63 0.58 15.98
N ARG A 499 -7.19 1.74 16.31
CA ARG A 499 -7.54 2.77 15.32
C ARG A 499 -7.03 4.14 15.77
N ARG A 500 -6.42 4.85 14.84
CA ARG A 500 -6.10 6.27 14.94
C ARG A 500 -6.60 6.97 13.68
N PRO A 501 -6.80 8.31 13.69
CA PRO A 501 -7.10 9.02 12.46
C PRO A 501 -6.05 8.71 11.37
N GLY A 502 -6.50 8.12 10.26
CA GLY A 502 -5.64 7.72 9.15
C GLY A 502 -4.99 6.33 9.25
N ASP A 503 -4.94 5.73 10.45
CA ASP A 503 -4.15 4.52 10.72
C ASP A 503 -4.95 3.43 11.45
N ARG A 504 -4.60 2.17 11.22
CA ARG A 504 -5.14 1.04 11.99
C ARG A 504 -4.17 -0.12 12.10
N VAL A 505 -4.20 -0.83 13.22
CA VAL A 505 -3.50 -2.12 13.40
C VAL A 505 -4.53 -3.18 13.74
N MET A 506 -4.76 -4.08 12.80
CA MET A 506 -5.62 -5.25 13.01
C MET A 506 -4.81 -6.34 13.71
N ASN A 507 -5.32 -6.88 14.80
CA ASN A 507 -4.70 -7.97 15.55
C ASN A 507 -5.61 -9.20 15.44
N ILE A 508 -5.18 -10.21 14.69
CA ILE A 508 -5.83 -11.52 14.63
C ILE A 508 -4.97 -12.51 15.41
N PHE A 509 -5.37 -12.77 16.64
CA PHE A 509 -4.76 -13.77 17.51
C PHE A 509 -5.24 -15.15 17.10
N THR A 510 -4.32 -16.08 16.87
CA THR A 510 -4.63 -17.51 16.67
C THR A 510 -3.75 -18.32 17.60
N GLY A 511 -4.35 -19.08 18.51
CA GLY A 511 -3.61 -19.85 19.50
C GLY A 511 -4.36 -21.07 20.01
N THR A 512 -3.74 -21.77 20.95
CA THR A 512 -4.34 -22.91 21.63
C THR A 512 -4.43 -22.67 23.13
N VAL A 513 -5.56 -23.03 23.73
CA VAL A 513 -5.73 -23.02 25.19
C VAL A 513 -5.16 -24.28 25.81
N SER A 514 -4.49 -24.13 26.96
CA SER A 514 -3.94 -25.23 27.74
C SER A 514 -5.04 -26.11 28.35
N ARG A 515 -4.69 -27.35 28.72
CA ARG A 515 -5.63 -28.31 29.31
C ARG A 515 -6.25 -27.85 30.63
N ASP A 516 -5.54 -27.04 31.40
CA ASP A 516 -6.04 -26.46 32.65
C ASP A 516 -6.86 -25.17 32.44
N GLY A 517 -7.00 -24.71 31.20
CA GLY A 517 -7.75 -23.51 30.85
C GLY A 517 -7.11 -22.20 31.30
N ASN A 518 -5.84 -22.19 31.73
CA ASN A 518 -5.19 -21.01 32.33
C ASN A 518 -4.13 -20.34 31.46
N LYS A 519 -3.82 -20.91 30.30
CA LYS A 519 -2.85 -20.35 29.35
C LYS A 519 -3.38 -20.43 27.92
N ILE A 520 -3.15 -19.38 27.13
CA ILE A 520 -3.32 -19.39 25.68
C ILE A 520 -1.97 -19.05 25.05
N SER A 521 -1.58 -19.73 23.99
CA SER A 521 -0.32 -19.41 23.29
C SER A 521 -0.49 -19.57 21.80
N GLY A 522 0.13 -18.66 21.04
CA GLY A 522 -0.02 -18.67 19.59
C GLY A 522 0.65 -17.49 18.89
N GLU A 523 0.12 -17.18 17.72
CA GLU A 523 0.60 -16.12 16.83
C GLU A 523 -0.44 -15.01 16.72
N VAL A 524 0.04 -13.82 16.37
CA VAL A 524 -0.78 -12.65 16.10
C VAL A 524 -0.44 -12.15 14.71
N PHE A 525 -1.43 -12.19 13.83
CA PHE A 525 -1.34 -11.56 12.53
C PHE A 525 -1.72 -10.08 12.67
N LEU A 526 -0.81 -9.21 12.21
CA LEU A 526 -0.88 -7.76 12.44
C LEU A 526 -1.29 -6.99 11.17
N GLY A 527 -2.02 -7.62 10.26
CA GLY A 527 -2.41 -7.00 8.99
C GLY A 527 -1.25 -6.92 8.01
N GLU A 528 -0.79 -5.71 7.70
CA GLU A 528 0.33 -5.48 6.78
C GLU A 528 1.71 -5.63 7.45
N TYR A 529 1.76 -5.66 8.78
CA TYR A 529 3.00 -5.82 9.54
C TYR A 529 3.37 -7.30 9.70
N LEU A 530 4.64 -7.55 10.06
CA LEU A 530 5.12 -8.90 10.36
C LEU A 530 4.36 -9.52 11.54
N THR A 531 4.22 -10.83 11.53
CA THR A 531 3.54 -11.56 12.62
C THR A 531 4.32 -11.47 13.93
N ALA A 532 3.60 -11.54 15.04
CA ALA A 532 4.13 -11.62 16.39
C ALA A 532 3.69 -12.92 17.08
N LYS A 533 4.26 -13.23 18.24
CA LYS A 533 3.79 -14.31 19.11
C LYS A 533 3.16 -13.73 20.37
N PHE A 534 2.31 -14.51 21.03
CA PHE A 534 1.75 -14.13 22.32
C PHE A 534 1.60 -15.31 23.27
N GLU A 535 1.66 -15.01 24.57
CA GLU A 535 1.29 -15.91 25.65
C GLU A 535 0.34 -15.19 26.60
N ALA A 536 -0.89 -15.68 26.72
CA ALA A 536 -1.87 -15.16 27.66
C ALA A 536 -1.95 -16.07 28.89
N LYS A 537 -1.92 -15.49 30.10
CA LYS A 537 -2.08 -16.18 31.38
C LYS A 537 -3.28 -15.61 32.14
N ARG A 538 -4.17 -16.49 32.57
CA ARG A 538 -5.32 -16.11 33.38
C ARG A 538 -4.85 -15.47 34.69
N GLN A 539 -5.47 -14.36 35.05
CA GLN A 539 -5.23 -13.65 36.30
C GLN A 539 -6.29 -14.07 37.34
N GLU A 540 -5.87 -14.21 38.59
CA GLU A 540 -6.81 -14.40 39.70
C GLU A 540 -7.63 -13.12 39.91
N LYS A 541 -8.94 -13.29 40.10
CA LYS A 541 -9.85 -12.18 40.37
C LYS A 541 -9.74 -11.84 41.86
N SER A 542 -9.48 -10.58 42.22
CA SER A 542 -9.76 -10.13 43.60
C SER A 542 -11.25 -10.34 43.86
N ASN A 543 -11.56 -11.00 44.98
CA ASN A 543 -12.92 -11.32 45.40
C ASN A 543 -13.38 -10.39 46.53
N ASP A 544 -12.91 -9.14 46.55
CA ASP A 544 -13.27 -8.17 47.57
C ASP A 544 -14.74 -7.74 47.37
N ARG A 545 -15.65 -8.48 48.00
CA ARG A 545 -17.08 -8.20 48.05
C ARG A 545 -17.38 -7.35 49.29
N GLU A 546 -17.08 -6.08 49.21
CA GLU A 546 -17.42 -5.13 50.27
C GLU A 546 -18.66 -4.31 49.91
N PRO A 547 -19.60 -4.09 50.85
CA PRO A 547 -20.69 -3.15 50.65
C PRO A 547 -20.16 -1.75 50.32
N ILE A 548 -20.60 -1.18 49.20
CA ILE A 548 -20.24 0.18 48.83
C ILE A 548 -21.05 1.16 49.69
N MET A 549 -20.37 1.96 50.51
CA MET A 549 -21.01 3.05 51.25
C MET A 549 -21.24 4.23 50.31
N VAL A 550 -22.50 4.63 50.13
CA VAL A 550 -22.87 5.83 49.37
C VAL A 550 -22.99 7.01 50.33
N PRO A 551 -22.09 8.00 50.29
CA PRO A 551 -22.14 9.12 51.22
C PRO A 551 -23.41 9.97 51.03
N GLN A 552 -24.06 10.36 52.13
CA GLN A 552 -25.28 11.18 52.12
C GLN A 552 -25.01 12.70 52.06
N GLY A 553 -24.08 13.12 51.20
CA GLY A 553 -23.74 14.54 51.02
C GLY A 553 -22.40 14.75 50.34
N PRO A 554 -22.00 16.02 50.11
CA PRO A 554 -20.62 16.34 49.72
C PRO A 554 -19.64 15.68 50.70
N PRO A 555 -18.47 15.20 50.24
CA PRO A 555 -17.55 14.46 51.11
C PRO A 555 -17.07 15.37 52.25
N LEU A 556 -17.64 15.17 53.45
CA LEU A 556 -17.21 15.78 54.71
C LEU A 556 -16.29 14.84 55.51
N ALA A 557 -16.27 13.56 55.12
CA ALA A 557 -15.41 12.51 55.64
C ALA A 557 -15.22 11.46 54.54
N THR A 558 -14.15 11.61 53.78
CA THR A 558 -13.51 10.55 52.99
C THR A 558 -12.03 10.60 53.29
#